data_AF-A0A4Q1DFT7-F1
#
_entry.id   AF-A0A4Q1DFT7-F1
#
_cell.length_a   1.000
_cell.length_b   1.000
_cell.length_c   1.000
_cell.angle_alpha   90.00
_cell.angle_beta   90.00
_cell.angle_gamma   90.00
#
_symmetry.space_group_name_H-M   'P 1'
#
loop_
_entity.id
_entity.type
_entity.pdbx_description
1 polymer ?
#
loop_
_entity_poly.entity_id
_entity_poly.type
_entity_poly.pdbx_seq_one_letter_code
_entity_poly.pdbx_strand_id
1 'polypeptide(L)'
;MNLPIVVDLDGTLTPTDTLVESLLKYIRKSPLNLFRVVGLGRQERAVFKSRIADHSSISGELLPYNEPFLQYLKEEKAKGRRLVLATAAHRSIAEAVSVHLDIFDEVLATDGTHNLKGKAKLEAIRQSLGEQFVYAGNSRADIPIWMSCKHAILVGVPSQVARSVRPHVSVEREFKWPAPDFKVLLKALRVHQWLKNLLLFVPLLTAFNMTNAGHLIQAMVAFGSFSLAASSTYIFNDLLDIENDRAHPRKRLRPFASAKLSVMSGVAMSVVLMAVAVGTALWLSNGFFVMLMLYVMMTVFYTLVLKEIVLIDVLMLALLYTLRILAGSVATGVKTSFWLMAFSVFIFFSLALVKRCAELVAMDEKGKMGTYGRDYRVEDLRVLWPLGVGSSLAAVVVFGLFISAPETIIRYATPEMLWLIAIALIYWQSRLWIKTSRGQMHDDPVIFAITDKGSQVIVLFMIVVTFLARFISVNFLP
;
A
#
# COMPACT_ATOMS: atom_id res chain seq x y z
N MET A 1 21.70 -36.07 -26.67
CA MET A 1 22.55 -34.87 -26.43
C MET A 1 21.72 -33.88 -25.65
N ASN A 2 22.19 -33.41 -24.49
CA ASN A 2 21.47 -32.42 -23.68
C ASN A 2 21.63 -31.04 -24.34
N LEU A 3 20.62 -30.62 -25.11
CA LEU A 3 20.61 -29.32 -25.77
C LEU A 3 20.68 -28.18 -24.74
N PRO A 4 21.44 -27.10 -24.98
CA PRO A 4 21.49 -25.96 -24.06
C PRO A 4 20.10 -25.35 -23.85
N ILE A 5 19.81 -24.91 -22.62
CA ILE A 5 18.57 -24.19 -22.30
C ILE A 5 18.86 -22.70 -22.27
N VAL A 6 18.14 -21.96 -23.08
CA VAL A 6 18.12 -20.50 -23.09
C VAL A 6 16.90 -20.02 -22.32
N VAL A 7 17.13 -19.14 -21.35
CA VAL A 7 16.10 -18.69 -20.41
C VAL A 7 15.91 -17.18 -20.53
N ASP A 8 14.67 -16.72 -20.72
CA ASP A 8 14.34 -15.31 -20.58
C ASP A 8 14.21 -14.89 -19.10
N LEU A 9 14.43 -13.61 -18.82
CA LEU A 9 14.34 -13.06 -17.46
C LEU A 9 12.91 -12.61 -17.14
N ASP A 10 12.45 -11.55 -17.81
CA ASP A 10 11.21 -10.83 -17.48
C ASP A 10 9.96 -11.66 -17.78
N GLY A 11 9.14 -11.87 -16.75
CA GLY A 11 7.94 -12.71 -16.76
C GLY A 11 8.18 -14.21 -17.00
N THR A 12 9.43 -14.66 -17.04
CA THR A 12 9.84 -16.08 -17.15
C THR A 12 10.53 -16.52 -15.86
N LEU A 13 11.79 -16.12 -15.64
CA LEU A 13 12.54 -16.44 -14.42
C LEU A 13 12.03 -15.63 -13.20
N THR A 14 11.76 -14.35 -13.41
CA THR A 14 11.01 -13.49 -12.48
C THR A 14 9.61 -13.22 -13.07
N PRO A 15 8.53 -13.17 -12.28
CA PRO A 15 7.21 -12.75 -12.78
C PRO A 15 7.12 -11.26 -13.11
N THR A 16 8.15 -10.47 -12.78
CA THR A 16 8.13 -9.01 -12.89
C THR A 16 8.72 -8.52 -14.21
N ASP A 17 8.41 -7.27 -14.55
CA ASP A 17 9.08 -6.54 -15.63
C ASP A 17 10.13 -5.62 -14.98
N THR A 18 11.40 -5.98 -15.13
CA THR A 18 12.51 -5.27 -14.50
C THR A 18 12.65 -3.83 -14.99
N LEU A 19 12.25 -3.52 -16.24
CA LEU A 19 12.27 -2.15 -16.76
C LEU A 19 11.24 -1.27 -16.04
N VAL A 20 10.02 -1.77 -15.83
CA VAL A 20 8.97 -1.02 -15.15
C VAL A 20 9.34 -0.79 -13.68
N GLU A 21 9.93 -1.77 -13.01
CA GLU A 21 10.42 -1.59 -11.63
C GLU A 21 11.58 -0.59 -11.53
N SER A 22 12.55 -0.66 -12.45
CA SER A 22 13.62 0.33 -12.55
C SER A 22 13.08 1.74 -12.74
N LEU A 23 12.02 1.89 -13.56
CA LEU A 23 11.35 3.17 -13.77
C LEU A 23 10.72 3.72 -12.49
N LEU A 24 10.01 2.87 -11.73
CA LEU A 24 9.42 3.26 -10.46
C LEU A 24 10.48 3.63 -9.42
N LYS A 25 11.60 2.88 -9.38
CA LYS A 25 12.75 3.21 -8.54
C LYS A 25 13.36 4.56 -8.91
N TYR A 26 13.45 4.87 -10.20
CA TYR A 26 13.91 6.17 -10.68
C TYR A 26 12.96 7.31 -10.28
N ILE A 27 11.64 7.12 -10.40
CA ILE A 27 10.62 8.09 -9.97
C ILE A 27 10.64 8.27 -8.45
N ARG A 28 10.86 7.21 -7.67
CA ARG A 28 10.95 7.27 -6.22
C ARG A 28 12.07 8.19 -5.74
N LYS A 29 13.24 8.17 -6.40
CA LYS A 29 14.40 9.02 -6.03
C LYS A 29 14.07 10.51 -6.10
N SER A 30 13.25 10.91 -7.07
CA SER A 30 12.74 12.27 -7.18
C SER A 30 11.45 12.25 -7.99
N PRO A 31 10.30 12.68 -7.45
CA PRO A 31 9.03 12.70 -8.19
C PRO A 31 9.09 13.49 -9.50
N LEU A 32 9.99 14.48 -9.60
CA LEU A 32 10.23 15.25 -10.82
C LEU A 32 10.77 14.40 -11.98
N ASN A 33 11.38 13.25 -11.69
CA ASN A 33 11.85 12.31 -12.70
C ASN A 33 10.70 11.76 -13.55
N LEU A 34 9.44 11.82 -13.10
CA LEU A 34 8.28 11.45 -13.92
C LEU A 34 8.25 12.26 -15.24
N PHE A 35 8.52 13.56 -15.18
CA PHE A 35 8.58 14.41 -16.39
C PHE A 35 9.78 14.08 -17.27
N ARG A 36 10.92 13.72 -16.67
CA ARG A 36 12.12 13.30 -17.40
C ARG A 36 11.88 11.99 -18.16
N VAL A 37 11.19 11.04 -17.55
CA VAL A 37 10.82 9.77 -18.19
C VAL A 37 10.00 10.01 -19.46
N VAL A 38 9.03 10.93 -19.42
CA VAL A 38 8.23 11.29 -20.60
C VAL A 38 9.11 11.84 -21.72
N GLY A 39 10.09 12.69 -21.39
CA GLY A 39 11.07 13.20 -22.35
C GLY A 39 12.01 12.12 -22.91
N LEU A 40 12.51 11.23 -22.04
CA LEU A 40 13.38 10.11 -22.41
C LEU A 40 12.69 9.06 -23.28
N GLY A 41 11.37 8.88 -23.12
CA GLY A 41 10.58 7.95 -23.92
C GLY A 41 10.54 8.26 -25.42
N ARG A 42 11.00 9.44 -25.85
CA ARG A 42 11.18 9.82 -27.26
C ARG A 42 12.47 9.28 -27.89
N GLN A 43 13.37 8.70 -27.10
CA GLN A 43 14.63 8.14 -27.57
C GLN A 43 14.49 6.67 -27.99
N GLU A 44 15.50 6.14 -28.67
CA GLU A 44 15.58 4.71 -28.99
C GLU A 44 15.55 3.83 -27.72
N ARG A 45 14.94 2.64 -27.84
CA ARG A 45 14.65 1.76 -26.69
C ARG A 45 15.90 1.30 -25.93
N ALA A 46 17.02 1.07 -26.61
CA ALA A 46 18.28 0.67 -25.99
C ALA A 46 18.83 1.80 -25.10
N VAL A 47 18.90 3.01 -25.64
CA VAL A 47 19.33 4.22 -24.93
C VAL A 47 18.43 4.52 -23.73
N PHE A 48 17.11 4.39 -23.90
CA PHE A 48 16.15 4.54 -22.80
C PHE A 48 16.44 3.57 -21.66
N LYS A 49 16.63 2.27 -21.96
CA LYS A 49 16.92 1.25 -20.95
C LYS A 49 18.25 1.49 -20.24
N SER A 50 19.30 1.86 -20.97
CA SER A 50 20.61 2.19 -20.40
C SER A 50 20.51 3.34 -19.41
N ARG A 51 19.89 4.47 -19.80
CA ARG A 51 19.73 5.64 -18.91
C ARG A 51 18.93 5.33 -17.65
N ILE A 52 17.91 4.49 -17.75
CA ILE A 52 17.14 4.06 -16.58
C ILE A 52 17.99 3.16 -15.68
N ALA A 53 18.73 2.20 -16.24
CA ALA A 53 19.61 1.30 -15.49
C ALA A 53 20.75 2.05 -14.78
N ASP A 54 21.35 3.07 -15.42
CA ASP A 54 22.39 3.93 -14.83
C ASP A 54 21.91 4.64 -13.54
N HIS A 55 20.61 4.90 -13.46
CA HIS A 55 20.00 5.56 -12.31
C HIS A 55 19.28 4.61 -11.35
N SER A 56 19.13 3.32 -11.69
CA SER A 56 18.42 2.34 -10.88
C SER A 56 19.00 0.93 -11.07
N SER A 57 19.83 0.50 -10.11
CA SER A 57 20.23 -0.90 -9.99
C SER A 57 19.10 -1.71 -9.37
N ILE A 58 18.83 -2.92 -9.86
CA ILE A 58 17.93 -3.88 -9.21
C ILE A 58 18.82 -4.94 -8.56
N SER A 59 18.60 -5.24 -7.28
CA SER A 59 19.28 -6.36 -6.63
C SER A 59 18.69 -7.68 -7.13
N GLY A 60 19.54 -8.58 -7.65
CA GLY A 60 19.13 -9.93 -8.02
C GLY A 60 18.52 -10.68 -6.83
N GLU A 61 19.09 -10.55 -5.64
CA GLU A 61 18.63 -11.23 -4.42
C GLU A 61 17.19 -10.88 -4.02
N LEU A 62 16.77 -9.63 -4.26
CA LEU A 62 15.44 -9.17 -3.85
C LEU A 62 14.36 -9.51 -4.88
N LEU A 63 14.72 -9.97 -6.08
CA LEU A 63 13.73 -10.30 -7.10
C LEU A 63 12.92 -11.54 -6.69
N PRO A 64 11.59 -11.53 -6.89
CA PRO A 64 10.80 -12.72 -6.74
C PRO A 64 11.11 -13.68 -7.89
N TYR A 65 11.38 -14.94 -7.57
CA TYR A 65 11.67 -15.95 -8.58
C TYR A 65 10.52 -16.94 -8.74
N ASN A 66 10.39 -17.52 -9.93
CA ASN A 66 9.54 -18.69 -10.14
C ASN A 66 10.18 -19.91 -9.47
N GLU A 67 9.89 -20.15 -8.19
CA GLU A 67 10.55 -21.23 -7.43
C GLU A 67 10.47 -22.62 -8.12
N PRO A 68 9.30 -23.07 -8.62
CA PRO A 68 9.23 -24.34 -9.37
C PRO A 68 10.11 -24.38 -10.63
N PHE A 69 10.17 -23.30 -11.39
CA PHE A 69 10.99 -23.24 -12.61
C PHE A 69 12.48 -23.11 -12.29
N LEU A 70 12.84 -22.32 -11.26
CA LEU A 70 14.21 -22.17 -10.79
C LEU A 70 14.76 -23.50 -10.27
N GLN A 71 13.95 -24.26 -9.55
CA GLN A 71 14.31 -25.60 -9.08
C GLN A 71 14.58 -26.55 -10.26
N TYR A 72 13.73 -26.54 -11.29
CA TYR A 72 13.98 -27.30 -12.51
C TYR A 72 15.30 -26.90 -13.21
N LEU A 73 15.61 -25.60 -13.30
CA LEU A 73 16.88 -25.14 -13.89
C LEU A 73 18.09 -25.63 -13.09
N LYS A 74 18.03 -25.58 -11.75
CA LYS A 74 19.09 -26.11 -10.88
C LYS A 74 19.30 -27.61 -11.08
N GLU A 75 18.23 -28.37 -11.23
CA GLU A 75 18.29 -29.80 -11.53
C GLU A 75 18.92 -30.09 -12.90
N GLU A 76 18.56 -29.32 -13.94
CA GLU A 76 19.16 -29.47 -15.27
C GLU A 76 20.63 -29.06 -15.29
N LYS A 77 21.00 -28.02 -14.53
CA LYS A 77 22.40 -27.62 -14.35
C LYS A 77 23.22 -28.72 -13.67
N ALA A 78 22.67 -29.35 -12.64
CA ALA A 78 23.30 -30.48 -11.95
C ALA A 78 23.48 -31.72 -12.87
N LYS A 79 22.64 -31.89 -13.89
CA LYS A 79 22.79 -32.90 -14.95
C LYS A 79 23.83 -32.51 -16.02
N GLY A 80 24.52 -31.40 -15.85
CA GLY A 80 25.54 -30.90 -16.79
C GLY A 80 24.98 -30.18 -18.02
N ARG A 81 23.69 -29.79 -18.01
CA ARG A 81 23.09 -29.04 -19.12
C ARG A 81 23.56 -27.58 -19.07
N ARG A 82 24.05 -27.05 -20.18
CA ARG A 82 24.45 -25.64 -20.31
C ARG A 82 23.22 -24.74 -20.24
N LEU A 83 23.28 -23.70 -19.40
CA LEU A 83 22.21 -22.72 -19.23
C LEU A 83 22.68 -21.34 -19.67
N VAL A 84 21.88 -20.64 -20.49
CA VAL A 84 22.17 -19.28 -20.98
C VAL A 84 21.02 -18.35 -20.63
N LEU A 85 21.31 -17.22 -19.97
CA LEU A 85 20.33 -16.19 -19.69
C LEU A 85 20.24 -15.23 -20.88
N ALA A 86 19.13 -15.21 -21.62
CA ALA A 86 18.95 -14.35 -22.79
C ALA A 86 17.76 -13.39 -22.64
N THR A 87 18.04 -12.11 -22.37
CA THR A 87 17.00 -11.15 -21.96
C THR A 87 17.06 -9.81 -22.69
N ALA A 88 15.88 -9.19 -22.79
CA ALA A 88 15.75 -7.79 -23.21
C ALA A 88 16.04 -6.81 -22.05
N ALA A 89 16.22 -7.28 -20.81
CA ALA A 89 16.64 -6.44 -19.71
C ALA A 89 18.06 -5.90 -19.94
N HIS A 90 18.39 -4.78 -19.28
CA HIS A 90 19.73 -4.20 -19.35
C HIS A 90 20.77 -5.17 -18.76
N ARG A 91 21.97 -5.20 -19.34
CA ARG A 91 23.06 -6.10 -18.95
C ARG A 91 23.36 -6.10 -17.45
N SER A 92 23.38 -4.92 -16.81
CA SER A 92 23.62 -4.83 -15.36
C SER A 92 22.61 -5.62 -14.51
N ILE A 93 21.35 -5.71 -14.95
CA ILE A 93 20.30 -6.46 -14.25
C ILE A 93 20.49 -7.97 -14.49
N ALA A 94 20.76 -8.35 -15.75
CA ALA A 94 20.96 -9.74 -16.14
C ALA A 94 22.20 -10.34 -15.44
N GLU A 95 23.30 -9.59 -15.37
CA GLU A 95 24.52 -9.98 -14.67
C GLU A 95 24.29 -10.09 -13.16
N ALA A 96 23.58 -9.15 -12.54
CA ALA A 96 23.25 -9.22 -11.11
C ALA A 96 22.43 -10.48 -10.77
N VAL A 97 21.50 -10.87 -11.63
CA VAL A 97 20.72 -12.11 -11.48
C VAL A 97 21.60 -13.34 -11.72
N SER A 98 22.46 -13.31 -12.74
CA SER A 98 23.36 -14.41 -13.05
C SER A 98 24.33 -14.69 -11.89
N VAL A 99 24.92 -13.64 -11.31
CA VAL A 99 25.82 -13.73 -10.16
C VAL A 99 25.09 -14.23 -8.91
N HIS A 100 23.86 -13.76 -8.67
CA HIS A 100 23.09 -14.18 -7.51
C HIS A 100 22.68 -15.67 -7.56
N LEU A 101 22.22 -16.13 -8.72
CA LEU A 101 21.71 -17.50 -8.85
C LEU A 101 22.82 -18.53 -9.09
N ASP A 102 23.93 -18.12 -9.71
CA ASP A 102 25.12 -18.96 -9.98
C ASP A 102 24.80 -20.27 -10.72
N ILE A 103 23.88 -20.21 -11.68
CA ILE A 103 23.48 -21.36 -12.51
C ILE A 103 23.71 -21.16 -14.01
N PHE A 104 23.92 -19.92 -14.46
CA PHE A 104 24.04 -19.58 -15.88
C PHE A 104 25.51 -19.57 -16.31
N ASP A 105 25.79 -20.23 -17.44
CA ASP A 105 27.12 -20.28 -18.05
C ASP A 105 27.43 -19.03 -18.87
N GLU A 106 26.40 -18.35 -19.37
CA GLU A 106 26.52 -17.19 -20.24
C GLU A 106 25.30 -16.27 -20.13
N VAL A 107 25.52 -14.98 -20.33
CA VAL A 107 24.49 -13.94 -20.30
C VAL A 107 24.47 -13.17 -21.62
N LEU A 108 23.33 -13.19 -22.30
CA LEU A 108 23.01 -12.38 -23.48
C LEU A 108 21.96 -11.32 -23.07
N ALA A 109 22.36 -10.07 -22.95
CA ALA A 109 21.50 -9.01 -22.42
C ALA A 109 21.63 -7.69 -23.18
N THR A 110 20.54 -6.90 -23.20
CA THR A 110 20.50 -5.60 -23.88
C THR A 110 21.55 -4.66 -23.30
N ASP A 111 22.30 -3.99 -24.18
CA ASP A 111 23.25 -2.95 -23.81
C ASP A 111 22.81 -1.59 -24.35
N GLY A 112 23.66 -0.56 -24.21
CA GLY A 112 23.35 0.81 -24.61
C GLY A 112 23.10 1.00 -26.11
N THR A 113 23.50 0.03 -26.96
CA THR A 113 23.44 0.14 -28.42
C THR A 113 22.56 -0.93 -29.07
N HIS A 114 22.40 -2.10 -28.45
CA HIS A 114 21.67 -3.24 -29.02
C HIS A 114 20.54 -3.72 -28.09
N ASN A 115 19.30 -3.60 -28.56
CA ASN A 115 18.11 -4.09 -27.85
C ASN A 115 17.78 -5.55 -28.22
N LEU A 116 18.07 -6.48 -27.31
CA LEU A 116 17.87 -7.92 -27.46
C LEU A 116 16.41 -8.34 -27.22
N LYS A 117 15.51 -8.00 -28.15
CA LYS A 117 14.09 -8.40 -28.12
C LYS A 117 13.65 -9.05 -29.44
N GLY A 118 12.89 -10.14 -29.37
CA GLY A 118 12.34 -10.82 -30.54
C GLY A 118 13.43 -11.34 -31.49
N LYS A 119 13.41 -10.89 -32.75
CA LYS A 119 14.35 -11.35 -33.79
C LYS A 119 15.83 -11.08 -33.45
N ALA A 120 16.15 -9.91 -32.89
CA ALA A 120 17.51 -9.60 -32.45
C ALA A 120 18.00 -10.55 -31.35
N LYS A 121 17.09 -10.95 -30.43
CA LYS A 121 17.40 -11.96 -29.41
C LYS A 121 17.69 -13.32 -30.05
N LEU A 122 16.88 -13.73 -31.03
CA LEU A 122 17.10 -14.98 -31.78
C LEU A 122 18.47 -14.99 -32.48
N GLU A 123 18.83 -13.90 -33.15
CA GLU A 123 20.11 -13.78 -33.86
C GLU A 123 21.30 -13.93 -32.90
N ALA A 124 21.27 -13.25 -31.75
CA ALA A 124 22.31 -13.39 -30.73
C ALA A 124 22.38 -14.81 -30.14
N ILE A 125 21.23 -15.46 -29.90
CA ILE A 125 21.20 -16.87 -29.46
C ILE A 125 21.86 -17.78 -30.51
N ARG A 126 21.55 -17.58 -31.80
CA ARG A 126 22.13 -18.37 -32.89
C ARG A 126 23.63 -18.14 -33.04
N GLN A 127 24.11 -16.91 -32.83
CA GLN A 127 25.54 -16.62 -32.86
C GLN A 127 26.30 -17.32 -31.71
N SER A 128 25.69 -17.45 -30.53
CA SER A 128 26.32 -18.08 -29.36
C SER A 128 26.20 -19.62 -29.34
N LEU A 129 25.03 -20.16 -29.68
CA LEU A 129 24.68 -21.59 -29.50
C LEU A 129 24.33 -22.35 -30.79
N GLY A 130 24.23 -21.67 -31.92
CA GLY A 130 23.74 -22.24 -33.18
C GLY A 130 22.22 -22.49 -33.19
N GLU A 131 21.76 -23.46 -33.97
CA GLU A 131 20.32 -23.74 -34.17
C GLU A 131 19.75 -24.82 -33.24
N GLN A 132 20.57 -25.39 -32.36
CA GLN A 132 20.19 -26.51 -31.51
C GLN A 132 20.10 -26.08 -30.05
N PHE A 133 18.97 -25.51 -29.66
CA PHE A 133 18.71 -25.08 -28.29
C PHE A 133 17.25 -25.27 -27.88
N VAL A 134 17.02 -25.25 -26.57
CA VAL A 134 15.69 -25.20 -25.93
C VAL A 134 15.46 -23.80 -25.41
N TYR A 135 14.26 -23.24 -25.57
CA TYR A 135 13.97 -21.87 -25.15
C TYR A 135 12.82 -21.80 -24.13
N ALA A 136 13.11 -21.21 -22.97
CA ALA A 136 12.14 -20.86 -21.94
C ALA A 136 11.74 -19.38 -22.04
N GLY A 137 10.45 -19.14 -22.25
CA GLY A 137 9.90 -17.78 -22.40
C GLY A 137 8.43 -17.69 -21.99
N ASN A 138 7.86 -16.49 -22.13
CA ASN A 138 6.52 -16.19 -21.61
C ASN A 138 5.59 -15.42 -22.58
N SER A 139 6.13 -14.78 -23.62
CA SER A 139 5.42 -13.69 -24.31
C SER A 139 5.26 -13.90 -25.82
N ARG A 140 4.42 -13.07 -26.45
CA ARG A 140 4.32 -13.04 -27.93
C ARG A 140 5.63 -12.65 -28.61
N ALA A 141 6.50 -11.89 -27.93
CA ALA A 141 7.78 -11.48 -28.50
C ALA A 141 8.74 -12.68 -28.67
N ASP A 142 8.48 -13.79 -27.98
CA ASP A 142 9.27 -15.01 -28.01
C ASP A 142 8.84 -15.97 -29.14
N ILE A 143 7.72 -15.71 -29.81
CA ILE A 143 7.21 -16.56 -30.90
C ILE A 143 8.28 -16.84 -31.97
N PRO A 144 9.04 -15.86 -32.50
CA PRO A 144 10.08 -16.14 -33.49
C PRO A 144 11.16 -17.10 -32.97
N ILE A 145 11.45 -17.06 -31.67
CA ILE A 145 12.46 -17.90 -31.02
C ILE A 145 11.92 -19.32 -30.83
N TRP A 146 10.68 -19.45 -30.35
CA TRP A 146 10.01 -20.74 -30.25
C TRP A 146 9.89 -21.47 -31.60
N MET A 147 9.59 -20.73 -32.69
CA MET A 147 9.55 -21.31 -34.04
C MET A 147 10.92 -21.80 -34.53
N SER A 148 12.01 -21.39 -33.90
CA SER A 148 13.38 -21.71 -34.32
C SER A 148 14.10 -22.69 -33.39
N CYS A 149 13.55 -22.95 -32.19
CA CYS A 149 14.15 -23.85 -31.21
C CYS A 149 13.70 -25.30 -31.40
N LYS A 150 14.40 -26.27 -30.79
CA LYS A 150 14.04 -27.69 -30.88
C LYS A 150 12.91 -28.07 -29.93
N HIS A 151 12.95 -27.53 -28.72
CA HIS A 151 11.92 -27.70 -27.71
C HIS A 151 11.62 -26.37 -27.03
N ALA A 152 10.36 -26.15 -26.69
CA ALA A 152 9.90 -24.98 -25.95
C ALA A 152 9.65 -25.33 -24.48
N ILE A 153 10.01 -24.42 -23.59
CA ILE A 153 9.55 -24.41 -22.20
C ILE A 153 8.64 -23.19 -22.05
N LEU A 154 7.38 -23.44 -21.72
CA LEU A 154 6.38 -22.38 -21.58
C LEU A 154 6.30 -21.97 -20.11
N VAL A 155 6.64 -20.72 -19.78
CA VAL A 155 6.58 -20.22 -18.40
C VAL A 155 5.60 -19.06 -18.34
N GLY A 156 4.48 -19.22 -17.64
CA GLY A 156 3.51 -18.15 -17.45
C GLY A 156 2.79 -17.66 -18.71
N VAL A 157 2.81 -18.45 -19.78
CA VAL A 157 2.35 -18.06 -21.11
C VAL A 157 0.82 -17.92 -21.14
N PRO A 158 0.26 -16.79 -21.66
CA PRO A 158 -1.19 -16.66 -21.85
C PRO A 158 -1.74 -17.76 -22.76
N SER A 159 -2.94 -18.28 -22.45
CA SER A 159 -3.55 -19.42 -23.18
C SER A 159 -3.61 -19.23 -24.70
N GLN A 160 -3.83 -17.99 -25.17
CA GLN A 160 -3.85 -17.67 -26.59
C GLN A 160 -2.48 -17.85 -27.26
N VAL A 161 -1.40 -17.48 -26.56
CA VAL A 161 -0.02 -17.61 -27.06
C VAL A 161 0.43 -19.06 -27.02
N ALA A 162 0.10 -19.79 -25.95
CA ALA A 162 0.40 -21.21 -25.85
C ALA A 162 -0.25 -22.00 -27.01
N ARG A 163 -1.50 -21.68 -27.38
CA ARG A 163 -2.19 -22.30 -28.53
C ARG A 163 -1.51 -22.02 -29.87
N SER A 164 -0.90 -20.85 -30.06
CA SER A 164 -0.18 -20.54 -31.31
C SER A 164 1.20 -21.20 -31.41
N VAL A 165 1.77 -21.67 -30.30
CA VAL A 165 3.14 -22.23 -30.26
C VAL A 165 3.13 -23.76 -30.33
N ARG A 166 2.20 -24.40 -29.59
CA ARG A 166 2.08 -25.87 -29.50
C ARG A 166 2.03 -26.62 -30.85
N PRO A 167 1.43 -26.10 -31.93
CA PRO A 167 1.43 -26.79 -33.23
C PRO A 167 2.79 -26.84 -33.93
N HIS A 168 3.72 -25.94 -33.59
CA HIS A 168 4.96 -25.74 -34.35
C HIS A 168 6.21 -26.22 -33.62
N VAL A 169 6.16 -26.37 -32.30
CA VAL A 169 7.30 -26.82 -31.49
C VAL A 169 6.83 -27.72 -30.36
N SER A 170 7.60 -28.78 -30.10
CA SER A 170 7.33 -29.68 -28.99
C SER A 170 7.62 -29.01 -27.64
N VAL A 171 6.68 -29.11 -26.71
CA VAL A 171 6.80 -28.48 -25.38
C VAL A 171 7.42 -29.48 -24.41
N GLU A 172 8.61 -29.17 -23.90
CA GLU A 172 9.34 -30.02 -22.93
C GLU A 172 8.69 -29.92 -21.53
N ARG A 173 8.38 -28.70 -21.09
CA ARG A 173 7.74 -28.41 -19.80
C ARG A 173 6.86 -27.16 -19.89
N GLU A 174 5.85 -27.09 -19.03
CA GLU A 174 5.01 -25.91 -18.85
C GLU A 174 4.89 -25.56 -17.37
N PHE A 175 5.16 -24.31 -17.03
CA PHE A 175 5.05 -23.75 -15.69
C PHE A 175 4.01 -22.63 -15.71
N LYS A 176 3.09 -22.61 -14.74
CA LYS A 176 2.02 -21.60 -14.67
C LYS A 176 2.21 -20.66 -13.50
N TRP A 177 1.86 -19.40 -13.68
CA TRP A 177 1.71 -18.47 -12.57
C TRP A 177 0.36 -18.71 -11.90
N PRO A 178 0.30 -18.73 -10.55
CA PRO A 178 -0.98 -18.77 -9.86
C PRO A 178 -1.77 -17.51 -10.19
N ALA A 179 -3.03 -17.67 -10.61
CA ALA A 179 -3.91 -16.55 -10.85
C ALA A 179 -4.13 -15.76 -9.55
N PRO A 180 -4.20 -14.42 -9.60
CA PRO A 180 -4.49 -13.64 -8.42
C PRO A 180 -5.88 -13.96 -7.90
N ASP A 181 -5.95 -14.45 -6.66
CA ASP A 181 -7.21 -14.64 -5.93
C ASP A 181 -7.84 -13.26 -5.64
N PHE A 182 -9.17 -13.20 -5.58
CA PHE A 182 -9.92 -12.01 -5.18
C PHE A 182 -9.46 -11.46 -3.83
N LYS A 183 -9.03 -12.33 -2.90
CA LYS A 183 -8.43 -11.91 -1.62
C LYS A 183 -7.15 -11.09 -1.81
N VAL A 184 -6.35 -11.38 -2.83
CA VAL A 184 -5.13 -10.61 -3.16
C VAL A 184 -5.50 -9.21 -3.63
N LEU A 185 -6.58 -9.07 -4.41
CA LEU A 185 -7.10 -7.77 -4.83
C LEU A 185 -7.60 -6.96 -3.64
N LEU A 186 -8.40 -7.54 -2.74
CA LEU A 186 -8.85 -6.87 -1.51
C LEU A 186 -7.68 -6.45 -0.60
N LYS A 187 -6.63 -7.27 -0.55
CA LYS A 187 -5.39 -6.94 0.17
C LYS A 187 -4.65 -5.76 -0.46
N ALA A 188 -4.62 -5.69 -1.81
CA ALA A 188 -4.01 -4.59 -2.54
C ALA A 188 -4.79 -3.27 -2.35
N LEU A 189 -6.13 -3.33 -2.35
CA LEU A 189 -7.01 -2.19 -2.03
C LEU A 189 -6.91 -1.75 -0.56
N ARG A 190 -6.38 -2.60 0.33
CA ARG A 190 -6.31 -2.37 1.77
C ARG A 190 -7.68 -2.00 2.38
N VAL A 191 -8.72 -2.78 2.05
CA VAL A 191 -10.11 -2.54 2.50
C VAL A 191 -10.23 -2.35 4.02
N HIS A 192 -9.40 -3.01 4.82
CA HIS A 192 -9.34 -2.80 6.28
C HIS A 192 -9.04 -1.35 6.69
N GLN A 193 -8.37 -0.55 5.85
CA GLN A 193 -8.11 0.87 6.10
C GLN A 193 -9.33 1.76 5.84
N TRP A 194 -10.35 1.28 5.11
CA TRP A 194 -11.58 2.02 4.85
C TRP A 194 -12.35 2.30 6.14
N LEU A 195 -12.11 1.50 7.18
CA LEU A 195 -12.64 1.71 8.51
C LEU A 195 -12.36 3.12 9.05
N LYS A 196 -11.22 3.72 8.72
CA LYS A 196 -10.88 5.10 9.12
C LYS A 196 -11.80 6.15 8.49
N ASN A 197 -12.39 5.81 7.34
CA ASN A 197 -13.35 6.67 6.65
C ASN A 197 -14.75 6.60 7.27
N LEU A 198 -15.00 5.74 8.26
CA LEU A 198 -16.23 5.83 9.07
C LEU A 198 -16.34 7.18 9.79
N LEU A 199 -15.22 7.89 9.99
CA LEU A 199 -15.22 9.24 10.53
C LEU A 199 -16.01 10.26 9.68
N LEU A 200 -16.23 9.99 8.38
CA LEU A 200 -17.09 10.84 7.54
C LEU A 200 -18.56 10.82 7.99
N PHE A 201 -18.99 9.81 8.75
CA PHE A 201 -20.35 9.71 9.27
C PHE A 201 -20.54 10.41 10.63
N VAL A 202 -19.46 10.82 11.31
CA VAL A 202 -19.52 11.48 12.62
C VAL A 202 -20.44 12.71 12.63
N PRO A 203 -20.42 13.62 11.63
CA PRO A 203 -21.35 14.74 11.57
C PRO A 203 -22.82 14.30 11.55
N LEU A 204 -23.13 13.26 10.77
CA LEU A 204 -24.48 12.74 10.62
C LEU A 204 -24.98 12.05 11.90
N LEU A 205 -24.08 11.33 12.57
CA LEU A 205 -24.35 10.67 13.86
C LEU A 205 -24.65 11.70 14.95
N THR A 206 -23.76 12.68 15.10
CA THR A 206 -23.85 13.68 16.17
C THR A 206 -25.00 14.67 15.96
N ALA A 207 -25.49 14.84 14.73
CA ALA A 207 -26.69 15.61 14.42
C ALA A 207 -27.99 14.78 14.46
N PHE A 208 -27.92 13.47 14.73
CA PHE A 208 -29.05 12.54 14.70
C PHE A 208 -29.87 12.59 13.40
N ASN A 209 -29.25 12.96 12.28
CA ASN A 209 -29.92 13.15 11.00
C ASN A 209 -29.79 11.93 10.08
N MET A 210 -29.53 10.76 10.68
CA MET A 210 -29.34 9.47 10.01
C MET A 210 -30.60 8.94 9.31
N THR A 211 -31.78 9.42 9.70
CA THR A 211 -33.06 9.03 9.09
C THR A 211 -33.31 9.71 7.74
N ASN A 212 -32.56 10.78 7.42
CA ASN A 212 -32.66 11.45 6.13
C ASN A 212 -31.88 10.67 5.07
N ALA A 213 -32.61 10.01 4.16
CA ALA A 213 -32.04 9.21 3.09
C ALA A 213 -31.07 10.01 2.19
N GLY A 214 -31.32 11.29 1.96
CA GLY A 214 -30.45 12.15 1.16
C GLY A 214 -29.07 12.32 1.79
N HIS A 215 -29.01 12.68 3.07
CA HIS A 215 -27.75 12.83 3.80
C HIS A 215 -27.00 11.51 3.95
N LEU A 216 -27.73 10.40 4.14
CA LEU A 216 -27.12 9.08 4.22
C LEU A 216 -26.47 8.67 2.89
N ILE A 217 -27.14 8.89 1.76
CA ILE A 217 -26.57 8.63 0.42
C ILE A 217 -25.32 9.49 0.19
N GLN A 218 -25.39 10.78 0.53
CA GLN A 218 -24.23 11.69 0.43
C GLN A 218 -23.04 11.20 1.26
N ALA A 219 -23.27 10.77 2.50
CA ALA A 219 -22.24 10.22 3.37
C ALA A 219 -21.66 8.90 2.83
N MET A 220 -22.49 8.02 2.27
CA MET A 220 -22.06 6.76 1.65
C MET A 220 -21.22 6.99 0.39
N VAL A 221 -21.61 7.94 -0.47
CA VAL A 221 -20.81 8.34 -1.64
C VAL A 221 -19.48 8.96 -1.21
N ALA A 222 -19.50 9.83 -0.19
CA ALA A 222 -18.29 10.43 0.36
C ALA A 222 -17.34 9.37 0.94
N PHE A 223 -17.88 8.40 1.69
CA PHE A 223 -17.14 7.24 2.20
C PHE A 223 -16.51 6.42 1.07
N GLY A 224 -17.28 6.12 0.01
CA GLY A 224 -16.78 5.43 -1.17
C GLY A 224 -15.65 6.19 -1.84
N SER A 225 -15.84 7.49 -2.12
CA SER A 225 -14.85 8.37 -2.73
C SER A 225 -13.53 8.43 -1.93
N PHE A 226 -13.59 8.68 -0.62
CA PHE A 226 -12.40 8.68 0.25
C PHE A 226 -11.72 7.30 0.30
N SER A 227 -12.49 6.22 0.25
CA SER A 227 -11.96 4.85 0.28
C SER A 227 -11.25 4.47 -1.01
N LEU A 228 -11.78 4.89 -2.17
CA LEU A 228 -11.15 4.71 -3.46
C LEU A 228 -9.87 5.56 -3.60
N ALA A 229 -9.90 6.83 -3.16
CA ALA A 229 -8.73 7.70 -3.16
C ALA A 229 -7.63 7.18 -2.21
N ALA A 230 -8.00 6.70 -1.02
CA ALA A 230 -7.06 6.08 -0.09
C ALA A 230 -6.46 4.80 -0.68
N SER A 231 -7.27 3.91 -1.27
CA SER A 231 -6.80 2.70 -1.95
C SER A 231 -5.81 3.05 -3.07
N SER A 232 -6.14 4.02 -3.92
CA SER A 232 -5.27 4.51 -4.99
C SER A 232 -3.92 4.99 -4.44
N THR A 233 -3.94 5.86 -3.42
CA THR A 233 -2.72 6.40 -2.81
C THR A 233 -1.86 5.30 -2.17
N TYR A 234 -2.49 4.31 -1.54
CA TYR A 234 -1.78 3.15 -0.97
C TYR A 234 -1.17 2.24 -2.04
N ILE A 235 -1.89 1.97 -3.12
CA ILE A 235 -1.37 1.18 -4.25
C ILE A 235 -0.18 1.90 -4.86
N PHE A 236 -0.31 3.19 -5.16
CA PHE A 236 0.78 4.00 -5.70
C PHE A 236 2.01 3.97 -4.79
N ASN A 237 1.82 4.13 -3.48
CA ASN A 237 2.92 4.05 -2.52
C ASN A 237 3.55 2.65 -2.50
N ASP A 238 2.76 1.58 -2.49
CA ASP A 238 3.28 0.20 -2.50
C ASP A 238 4.06 -0.12 -3.78
N LEU A 239 3.71 0.49 -4.91
CA LEU A 239 4.47 0.39 -6.16
C LEU A 239 5.82 1.11 -6.07
N LEU A 240 5.87 2.29 -5.44
CA LEU A 240 7.13 3.00 -5.21
C LEU A 240 8.02 2.29 -4.18
N ASP A 241 7.42 1.58 -3.21
CA ASP A 241 8.08 0.88 -2.09
C ASP A 241 8.46 -0.59 -2.37
N ILE A 242 8.30 -1.11 -3.59
CA ILE A 242 8.48 -2.54 -3.91
C ILE A 242 9.78 -3.14 -3.34
N GLU A 243 10.93 -2.50 -3.57
CA GLU A 243 12.24 -3.01 -3.13
C GLU A 243 12.37 -3.02 -1.60
N ASN A 244 11.98 -1.92 -0.95
CA ASN A 244 11.97 -1.83 0.51
C ASN A 244 10.99 -2.83 1.14
N ASP A 245 9.86 -3.06 0.49
CA ASP A 245 8.87 -4.03 0.94
C ASP A 245 9.40 -5.46 0.82
N ARG A 246 10.16 -5.79 -0.23
CA ARG A 246 10.82 -7.10 -0.41
C ARG A 246 11.86 -7.39 0.67
N ALA A 247 12.64 -6.38 1.06
CA ALA A 247 13.63 -6.51 2.14
C ALA A 247 12.98 -6.69 3.53
N HIS A 248 11.71 -6.31 3.71
CA HIS A 248 11.07 -6.30 5.01
C HIS A 248 10.38 -7.65 5.35
N PRO A 249 10.58 -8.23 6.56
CA PRO A 249 10.10 -9.58 6.92
C PRO A 249 8.60 -9.85 6.70
N ARG A 250 7.74 -8.89 7.07
CA ARG A 250 6.28 -8.96 6.87
C ARG A 250 5.79 -8.35 5.54
N LYS A 251 6.37 -7.24 5.07
CA LYS A 251 5.89 -6.50 3.90
C LYS A 251 6.25 -7.19 2.57
N ARG A 252 7.21 -8.11 2.57
CA ARG A 252 7.54 -8.95 1.39
C ARG A 252 6.34 -9.75 0.86
N LEU A 253 5.36 -10.02 1.72
CA LEU A 253 4.11 -10.72 1.39
C LEU A 253 3.02 -9.78 0.81
N ARG A 254 3.33 -8.50 0.57
CA ARG A 254 2.40 -7.58 -0.11
C ARG A 254 2.21 -8.00 -1.57
N PRO A 255 1.03 -7.78 -2.17
CA PRO A 255 0.71 -8.27 -3.51
C PRO A 255 1.72 -7.87 -4.60
N PHE A 256 2.21 -6.63 -4.60
CA PHE A 256 3.19 -6.14 -5.58
C PHE A 256 4.62 -6.59 -5.26
N ALA A 257 5.03 -6.53 -3.99
CA ALA A 257 6.35 -6.98 -3.54
C ALA A 257 6.61 -8.47 -3.85
N SER A 258 5.60 -9.31 -3.58
CA SER A 258 5.60 -10.76 -3.90
C SER A 258 5.25 -11.08 -5.35
N ALA A 259 5.01 -10.07 -6.19
CA ALA A 259 4.63 -10.19 -7.59
C ALA A 259 3.38 -11.06 -7.87
N LYS A 260 2.47 -11.19 -6.89
CA LYS A 260 1.14 -11.79 -7.09
C LYS A 260 0.23 -10.91 -7.94
N LEU A 261 0.49 -9.61 -7.97
CA LEU A 261 -0.11 -8.66 -8.89
C LEU A 261 0.98 -7.97 -9.70
N SER A 262 0.72 -7.77 -10.99
CA SER A 262 1.67 -7.11 -11.87
C SER A 262 1.74 -5.62 -11.56
N VAL A 263 2.93 -5.04 -11.69
CA VAL A 263 3.18 -3.62 -11.47
C VAL A 263 2.28 -2.75 -12.35
N MET A 264 2.13 -3.10 -13.63
CA MET A 264 1.26 -2.39 -14.58
C MET A 264 -0.22 -2.43 -14.18
N SER A 265 -0.71 -3.57 -13.67
CA SER A 265 -2.08 -3.64 -13.14
C SER A 265 -2.27 -2.73 -11.94
N GLY A 266 -1.25 -2.58 -11.08
CA GLY A 266 -1.27 -1.66 -9.96
C GLY A 266 -1.34 -0.21 -10.41
N VAL A 267 -0.53 0.20 -11.39
CA VAL A 267 -0.58 1.56 -11.97
C VAL A 267 -1.96 1.85 -12.55
N ALA A 268 -2.49 0.96 -13.39
CA ALA A 268 -3.81 1.12 -13.97
C ALA A 268 -4.91 1.22 -12.91
N MET A 269 -4.89 0.33 -11.91
CA MET A 269 -5.82 0.34 -10.80
C MET A 269 -5.73 1.64 -10.00
N SER A 270 -4.52 2.13 -9.69
CA SER A 270 -4.31 3.40 -9.00
C SER A 270 -4.96 4.57 -9.76
N VAL A 271 -4.73 4.65 -11.08
CA VAL A 271 -5.26 5.74 -11.92
C VAL A 271 -6.79 5.66 -11.99
N VAL A 272 -7.35 4.48 -12.25
CA VAL A 272 -8.82 4.29 -12.34
C VAL A 272 -9.49 4.61 -11.01
N LEU A 273 -8.98 4.10 -9.89
CA LEU A 273 -9.55 4.38 -8.57
C LEU A 273 -9.52 5.87 -8.22
N MET A 274 -8.43 6.57 -8.55
CA MET A 274 -8.34 8.02 -8.32
C MET A 274 -9.33 8.79 -9.21
N ALA A 275 -9.44 8.43 -10.50
CA ALA A 275 -10.37 9.06 -11.42
C ALA A 275 -11.82 8.89 -10.96
N VAL A 276 -12.21 7.70 -10.50
CA VAL A 276 -13.55 7.45 -9.94
C VAL A 276 -13.75 8.22 -8.63
N ALA A 277 -12.76 8.27 -7.75
CA ALA A 277 -12.84 9.04 -6.50
C ALA A 277 -13.06 10.54 -6.77
N VAL A 278 -12.31 11.12 -7.71
CA VAL A 278 -12.45 12.52 -8.12
C VAL A 278 -13.78 12.77 -8.81
N GLY A 279 -14.20 11.90 -9.74
CA GLY A 279 -15.48 12.04 -10.44
C GLY A 279 -16.68 11.99 -9.49
N THR A 280 -16.67 11.07 -8.52
CA THR A 280 -17.71 10.99 -7.49
C THR A 280 -17.66 12.18 -6.52
N ALA A 281 -16.49 12.74 -6.23
CA ALA A 281 -16.38 13.91 -5.37
C ALA A 281 -16.90 15.19 -6.05
N LEU A 282 -16.57 15.39 -7.32
CA LEU A 282 -17.09 16.50 -8.14
C LEU A 282 -18.61 16.41 -8.30
N TRP A 283 -19.14 15.20 -8.47
CA TRP A 283 -20.58 14.97 -8.52
C TRP A 283 -21.28 15.34 -7.21
N LEU A 284 -20.63 15.13 -6.06
CA LEU A 284 -21.22 15.42 -4.75
C LEU A 284 -21.27 16.92 -4.45
N SER A 285 -20.12 17.62 -4.49
CA SER A 285 -20.04 19.08 -4.41
C SER A 285 -18.61 19.58 -4.67
N ASN A 286 -18.48 20.83 -5.13
CA ASN A 286 -17.17 21.49 -5.27
C ASN A 286 -16.41 21.57 -3.93
N GLY A 287 -17.12 21.80 -2.82
CA GLY A 287 -16.50 21.82 -1.49
C GLY A 287 -15.91 20.47 -1.11
N PHE A 288 -16.64 19.38 -1.37
CA PHE A 288 -16.15 18.04 -1.08
C PHE A 288 -14.97 17.63 -1.99
N PHE A 289 -14.99 18.01 -3.26
CA PHE A 289 -13.85 17.85 -4.15
C PHE A 289 -12.58 18.51 -3.60
N VAL A 290 -12.66 19.76 -3.14
CA VAL A 290 -11.52 20.45 -2.51
C VAL A 290 -11.03 19.70 -1.27
N MET A 291 -11.95 19.19 -0.43
CA MET A 291 -11.60 18.40 0.75
C MET A 291 -10.89 17.09 0.39
N LEU A 292 -11.32 16.40 -0.67
CA LEU A 292 -10.66 15.20 -1.17
C LEU A 292 -9.24 15.51 -1.68
N MET A 293 -9.09 16.56 -2.49
CA MET A 293 -7.80 16.96 -3.03
C MET A 293 -6.83 17.38 -1.92
N LEU A 294 -7.30 18.15 -0.93
CA LEU A 294 -6.53 18.51 0.25
C LEU A 294 -6.09 17.25 1.03
N TYR A 295 -7.00 16.31 1.25
CA TYR A 295 -6.69 15.05 1.91
C TYR A 295 -5.62 14.24 1.16
N VAL A 296 -5.75 14.08 -0.17
CA VAL A 296 -4.78 13.37 -1.00
C VAL A 296 -3.43 14.09 -0.97
N MET A 297 -3.41 15.41 -1.15
CA MET A 297 -2.18 16.21 -1.13
C MET A 297 -1.45 16.08 0.22
N MET A 298 -2.17 16.22 1.33
CA MET A 298 -1.60 16.04 2.67
C MET A 298 -1.09 14.62 2.90
N THR A 299 -1.78 13.61 2.40
CA THR A 299 -1.37 12.21 2.53
C THR A 299 -0.08 11.92 1.73
N VAL A 300 0.01 12.45 0.52
CA VAL A 300 1.21 12.35 -0.32
C VAL A 300 2.38 13.10 0.33
N PHE A 301 2.16 14.35 0.76
CA PHE A 301 3.19 15.17 1.40
C PHE A 301 3.69 14.56 2.71
N TYR A 302 2.77 13.99 3.51
CA TYR A 302 3.10 13.21 4.70
C TYR A 302 4.03 12.04 4.36
N THR A 303 3.69 11.28 3.31
CA THR A 303 4.41 10.06 2.94
C THR A 303 5.81 10.35 2.37
N LEU A 304 5.97 11.47 1.66
CA LEU A 304 7.23 11.85 1.01
C LEU A 304 8.19 12.60 1.92
N VAL A 305 7.69 13.47 2.82
CA VAL A 305 8.53 14.41 3.56
C VAL A 305 8.25 14.34 5.06
N LEU A 306 6.99 14.55 5.47
CA LEU A 306 6.72 14.89 6.87
C LEU A 306 6.83 13.70 7.83
N LYS A 307 6.71 12.46 7.35
CA LYS A 307 6.79 11.28 8.22
C LYS A 307 8.14 11.11 8.92
N GLU A 308 9.20 11.75 8.40
CA GLU A 308 10.57 11.63 8.90
C GLU A 308 10.85 12.62 10.04
N ILE A 309 10.03 13.67 10.15
CA ILE A 309 10.17 14.73 11.16
C ILE A 309 9.42 14.35 12.43
N VAL A 310 10.13 14.38 13.56
CA VAL A 310 9.60 14.08 14.90
C VAL A 310 8.38 14.96 15.22
N LEU A 311 7.37 14.33 15.83
CA LEU A 311 6.05 14.87 16.19
C LEU A 311 5.18 15.40 15.05
N ILE A 312 5.75 15.89 13.96
CA ILE A 312 4.99 16.32 12.78
C ILE A 312 4.22 15.14 12.20
N ASP A 313 4.79 13.93 12.21
CA ASP A 313 4.10 12.73 11.76
C ASP A 313 2.82 12.43 12.57
N VAL A 314 2.87 12.61 13.89
CA VAL A 314 1.74 12.46 14.81
C VAL A 314 0.70 13.57 14.60
N LEU A 315 1.14 14.83 14.50
CA LEU A 315 0.25 15.97 14.25
C LEU A 315 -0.49 15.82 12.93
N MET A 316 0.21 15.39 11.88
CA MET A 316 -0.38 15.14 10.57
C MET A 316 -1.40 14.01 10.60
N LEU A 317 -1.13 12.93 11.35
CA LEU A 317 -2.12 11.85 11.52
C LEU A 317 -3.38 12.37 12.21
N ALA A 318 -3.25 13.15 13.29
CA ALA A 318 -4.38 13.75 13.98
C ALA A 318 -5.20 14.64 13.04
N LEU A 319 -4.53 15.53 12.30
CA LEU A 319 -5.17 16.45 11.36
C LEU A 319 -5.85 15.70 10.20
N LEU A 320 -5.24 14.64 9.66
CA LEU A 320 -5.86 13.82 8.61
C LEU A 320 -7.12 13.09 9.12
N TYR A 321 -7.16 12.66 10.38
CA TYR A 321 -8.37 12.07 10.96
C TYR A 321 -9.46 13.12 11.15
N THR A 322 -9.12 14.29 11.70
CA THR A 322 -10.04 15.42 11.85
C THR A 322 -10.57 15.92 10.50
N LEU A 323 -9.72 15.94 9.46
CA LEU A 323 -10.10 16.34 8.11
C LEU A 323 -11.21 15.45 7.51
N ARG A 324 -11.26 14.15 7.89
CA ARG A 324 -12.33 13.25 7.46
C ARG A 324 -13.68 13.64 8.06
N ILE A 325 -13.69 14.05 9.33
CA ILE A 325 -14.92 14.54 9.99
C ILE A 325 -15.40 15.80 9.27
N LEU A 326 -14.49 16.74 8.98
CA LEU A 326 -14.80 17.95 8.24
C LEU A 326 -15.29 17.64 6.82
N ALA A 327 -14.66 16.68 6.12
CA ALA A 327 -15.08 16.27 4.79
C ALA A 327 -16.49 15.67 4.79
N GLY A 328 -16.83 14.87 5.80
CA GLY A 328 -18.19 14.38 6.03
C GLY A 328 -19.20 15.50 6.26
N SER A 329 -18.79 16.55 6.98
CA SER A 329 -19.63 17.73 7.26
C SER A 329 -19.93 18.49 5.97
N VAL A 330 -18.91 18.69 5.12
CA VAL A 330 -19.06 19.33 3.80
C VAL A 330 -19.88 18.46 2.84
N ALA A 331 -19.67 17.14 2.85
CA ALA A 331 -20.39 16.19 2.00
C ALA A 331 -21.90 16.17 2.27
N THR A 332 -22.27 16.19 3.56
CA THR A 332 -23.68 16.08 3.98
C THR A 332 -24.36 17.44 4.18
N GLY A 333 -23.59 18.54 4.19
CA GLY A 333 -24.09 19.87 4.56
C GLY A 333 -24.41 20.03 6.05
N VAL A 334 -24.17 19.00 6.88
CA VAL A 334 -24.43 19.02 8.31
C VAL A 334 -23.23 19.65 9.03
N LYS A 335 -23.43 20.83 9.63
CA LYS A 335 -22.37 21.52 10.38
C LYS A 335 -21.92 20.72 11.59
N THR A 336 -20.61 20.63 11.77
CA THR A 336 -19.98 20.05 12.96
C THR A 336 -19.74 21.13 14.01
N SER A 337 -19.91 20.77 15.29
CA SER A 337 -19.64 21.70 16.39
C SER A 337 -18.14 21.95 16.51
N PHE A 338 -17.77 23.19 16.83
CA PHE A 338 -16.38 23.57 17.06
C PHE A 338 -15.72 22.69 18.14
N TRP A 339 -16.44 22.43 19.24
CA TRP A 339 -15.93 21.60 20.34
C TRP A 339 -15.71 20.14 19.95
N LEU A 340 -16.56 19.60 19.06
CA LEU A 340 -16.38 18.25 18.52
C LEU A 340 -15.11 18.16 17.66
N MET A 341 -14.83 19.21 16.88
CA MET A 341 -13.60 19.29 16.08
C MET A 341 -12.37 19.39 16.98
N ALA A 342 -12.40 20.26 17.99
CA ALA A 342 -11.31 20.38 18.97
C ALA A 342 -11.07 19.06 19.73
N PHE A 343 -12.14 18.40 20.19
CA PHE A 343 -12.09 17.06 20.79
C PHE A 343 -11.38 16.07 19.87
N SER A 344 -11.76 16.06 18.58
CA SER A 344 -11.20 15.15 17.58
C SER A 344 -9.69 15.30 17.42
N VAL A 345 -9.17 16.53 17.46
CA VAL A 345 -7.72 16.78 17.33
C VAL A 345 -6.97 16.14 18.49
N PHE A 346 -7.41 16.38 19.74
CA PHE A 346 -6.73 15.83 20.92
C PHE A 346 -6.85 14.32 21.04
N ILE A 347 -8.01 13.73 20.74
CA ILE A 347 -8.18 12.27 20.78
C ILE A 347 -7.33 11.60 19.69
N PHE A 348 -7.32 12.12 18.47
CA PHE A 348 -6.52 11.52 17.39
C PHE A 348 -5.02 11.76 17.57
N PHE A 349 -4.61 12.86 18.19
CA PHE A 349 -3.22 13.10 18.57
C PHE A 349 -2.76 12.08 19.63
N SER A 350 -3.57 11.85 20.66
CA SER A 350 -3.36 10.79 21.66
C SER A 350 -3.24 9.41 21.00
N LEU A 351 -4.18 9.03 20.13
CA LEU A 351 -4.14 7.75 19.42
C LEU A 351 -2.93 7.63 18.46
N ALA A 352 -2.52 8.71 17.81
CA ALA A 352 -1.33 8.72 16.96
C ALA A 352 -0.06 8.51 17.80
N LEU A 353 0.03 9.10 19.00
CA LEU A 353 1.12 8.87 19.94
C LEU A 353 1.12 7.43 20.48
N VAL A 354 -0.04 6.85 20.78
CA VAL A 354 -0.14 5.42 21.15
C VAL A 354 0.52 4.55 20.09
N LYS A 355 0.24 4.80 18.81
CA LYS A 355 0.85 4.07 17.70
C LYS A 355 2.38 4.23 17.68
N ARG A 356 2.91 5.43 17.96
CA ARG A 356 4.36 5.67 18.02
C ARG A 356 5.00 4.97 19.20
N CYS A 357 4.41 5.11 20.39
CA CYS A 357 4.91 4.47 21.59
C CYS A 357 4.91 2.94 21.46
N ALA A 358 3.86 2.36 20.87
CA ALA A 358 3.79 0.93 20.58
C ALA A 358 4.94 0.45 19.67
N GLU A 359 5.26 1.22 18.63
CA GLU A 359 6.38 0.89 17.75
C GLU A 359 7.74 0.99 18.46
N LEU A 360 7.94 1.99 19.33
CA LEU A 360 9.17 2.14 20.12
C LEU A 360 9.33 1.06 21.20
N VAL A 361 8.26 0.70 21.91
CA VAL A 361 8.27 -0.41 22.88
C VAL A 361 8.62 -1.73 22.18
N ALA A 362 8.03 -2.00 21.01
CA ALA A 362 8.35 -3.20 20.25
C ALA A 362 9.78 -3.21 19.66
N MET A 363 10.45 -2.06 19.60
CA MET A 363 11.87 -1.95 19.21
C MET A 363 12.79 -2.20 20.40
N ASP A 364 12.44 -1.65 21.56
CA ASP A 364 13.13 -1.87 22.83
C ASP A 364 13.18 -3.37 23.15
N GLU A 365 12.04 -4.06 23.04
CA GLU A 365 11.94 -5.53 23.20
C GLU A 365 12.85 -6.33 22.25
N LYS A 366 13.25 -5.74 21.11
CA LYS A 366 14.11 -6.38 20.09
C LYS A 366 15.57 -5.91 20.17
N GLY A 367 15.94 -5.11 21.17
CA GLY A 367 17.28 -4.55 21.30
C GLY A 367 17.67 -3.60 20.16
N LYS A 368 16.70 -2.92 19.52
CA LYS A 368 16.95 -1.93 18.46
C LYS A 368 16.84 -0.51 19.01
N MET A 369 17.84 0.32 18.75
CA MET A 369 17.97 1.66 19.34
C MET A 369 17.22 2.78 18.59
N GLY A 370 16.65 2.53 17.40
CA GLY A 370 15.99 3.57 16.62
C GLY A 370 15.11 3.07 15.48
N THR A 371 14.17 3.92 15.05
CA THR A 371 13.22 3.62 13.97
C THR A 371 13.83 3.85 12.59
N TYR A 372 13.72 2.89 11.67
CA TYR A 372 14.19 3.08 10.29
C TYR A 372 13.32 4.12 9.55
N GLY A 373 13.92 5.24 9.13
CA GLY A 373 13.24 6.30 8.37
C GLY A 373 12.39 7.27 9.19
N ARG A 374 12.58 7.34 10.51
CA ARG A 374 12.06 8.41 11.38
C ARG A 374 13.06 8.71 12.49
N ASP A 375 13.14 9.96 12.92
CA ASP A 375 14.10 10.39 13.94
C ASP A 375 13.58 10.18 15.38
N TYR A 376 13.04 8.99 15.67
CA TYR A 376 12.62 8.60 17.03
C TYR A 376 13.59 7.59 17.65
N ARG A 377 13.83 7.75 18.95
CA ARG A 377 14.63 6.87 19.80
C ARG A 377 13.76 6.28 20.90
N VAL A 378 14.16 5.13 21.43
CA VAL A 378 13.45 4.48 22.55
C VAL A 378 13.40 5.41 23.78
N GLU A 379 14.43 6.23 23.99
CA GLU A 379 14.50 7.21 25.07
C GLU A 379 13.39 8.27 25.02
N ASP A 380 12.87 8.59 23.82
CA ASP A 380 11.81 9.58 23.63
C ASP A 380 10.50 9.15 24.29
N LEU A 381 10.32 7.86 24.60
CA LEU A 381 9.18 7.36 25.36
C LEU A 381 8.96 8.15 26.66
N ARG A 382 10.04 8.61 27.31
CA ARG A 382 9.96 9.43 28.54
C ARG A 382 9.18 10.73 28.35
N VAL A 383 9.19 11.29 27.14
CA VAL A 383 8.45 12.50 26.77
C VAL A 383 7.10 12.15 26.12
N LEU A 384 7.07 11.12 25.29
CA LEU A 384 5.86 10.75 24.53
C LEU A 384 4.74 10.18 25.42
N TRP A 385 5.07 9.45 26.50
CA TRP A 385 4.07 8.95 27.47
C TRP A 385 3.25 10.09 28.09
N PRO A 386 3.84 11.05 28.82
CA PRO A 386 3.07 12.13 29.44
C PRO A 386 2.42 13.04 28.41
N LEU A 387 3.03 13.26 27.24
CA LEU A 387 2.42 14.04 26.16
C LEU A 387 1.12 13.39 25.65
N GLY A 388 1.14 12.07 25.44
CA GLY A 388 0.00 11.33 24.95
C GLY A 388 -1.13 11.19 25.98
N VAL A 389 -0.79 10.87 27.22
CA VAL A 389 -1.76 10.84 28.33
C VAL A 389 -2.33 12.25 28.59
N GLY A 390 -1.51 13.30 28.53
CA GLY A 390 -1.95 14.69 28.64
C GLY A 390 -2.95 15.07 27.56
N SER A 391 -2.67 14.74 26.30
CA SER A 391 -3.61 14.93 25.19
C SER A 391 -4.90 14.13 25.36
N SER A 392 -4.82 12.91 25.92
CA SER A 392 -5.98 12.07 26.21
C SER A 392 -6.94 12.73 27.21
N LEU A 393 -6.41 13.31 28.28
CA LEU A 393 -7.18 14.02 29.30
C LEU A 393 -7.69 15.37 28.79
N ALA A 394 -6.88 16.09 28.00
CA ALA A 394 -7.33 17.31 27.33
C ALA A 394 -8.54 17.04 26.42
N ALA A 395 -8.56 15.92 25.69
CA ALA A 395 -9.74 15.52 24.93
C ALA A 395 -10.98 15.37 25.83
N VAL A 396 -10.85 14.73 26.99
CA VAL A 396 -11.97 14.58 27.94
C VAL A 396 -12.45 15.94 28.47
N VAL A 397 -11.54 16.85 28.80
CA VAL A 397 -11.89 18.21 29.24
C VAL A 397 -12.64 18.96 28.14
N VAL A 398 -12.16 18.90 26.90
CA VAL A 398 -12.83 19.50 25.74
C VAL A 398 -14.19 18.86 25.47
N PHE A 399 -14.34 17.55 25.72
CA PHE A 399 -15.63 16.88 25.67
C PHE A 399 -16.59 17.42 26.74
N GLY A 400 -16.10 17.74 27.94
CA GLY A 400 -16.87 18.47 28.95
C GLY A 400 -17.40 19.82 28.45
N LEU A 401 -16.56 20.59 27.74
CA LEU A 401 -16.98 21.85 27.10
C LEU A 401 -18.04 21.63 26.01
N PHE A 402 -17.95 20.52 25.27
CA PHE A 402 -18.97 20.11 24.31
C PHE A 402 -20.31 19.83 24.99
N ILE A 403 -20.32 19.18 26.17
CA ILE A 403 -21.56 18.91 26.93
C ILE A 403 -22.25 20.21 27.33
N SER A 404 -21.48 21.20 27.80
CA SER A 404 -22.00 22.50 28.23
C SER A 404 -22.31 23.48 27.09
N ALA A 405 -22.05 23.11 25.83
CA ALA A 405 -22.30 24.00 24.70
C ALA A 405 -23.81 24.19 24.45
N PRO A 406 -24.29 25.42 24.10
CA PRO A 406 -25.71 25.67 23.85
C PRO A 406 -26.32 24.75 22.78
N GLU A 407 -25.56 24.46 21.73
CA GLU A 407 -25.96 23.56 20.64
C GLU A 407 -26.24 22.14 21.14
N THR A 408 -25.50 21.68 22.15
CA THR A 408 -25.64 20.35 22.76
C THR A 408 -26.82 20.32 23.71
N ILE A 409 -26.97 21.36 24.54
CA ILE A 409 -28.08 21.48 25.49
C ILE A 409 -29.43 21.42 24.75
N ILE A 410 -29.54 22.08 23.59
CA ILE A 410 -30.76 22.03 22.77
C ILE A 410 -30.96 20.66 22.11
N ARG A 411 -29.87 19.92 21.84
CA ARG A 411 -29.90 18.67 21.10
C ARG A 411 -30.14 17.44 21.97
N TYR A 412 -29.91 17.48 23.27
CA TYR A 412 -30.10 16.31 24.14
C TYR A 412 -31.22 16.57 25.15
N ALA A 413 -32.04 15.55 25.42
CA ALA A 413 -33.07 15.63 26.47
C ALA A 413 -32.44 15.73 27.87
N THR A 414 -31.30 15.05 28.07
CA THR A 414 -30.50 15.07 29.29
C THR A 414 -29.01 15.15 28.98
N PRO A 415 -28.46 16.35 28.72
CA PRO A 415 -27.04 16.53 28.44
C PRO A 415 -26.12 16.00 29.55
N GLU A 416 -26.57 15.99 30.81
CA GLU A 416 -25.80 15.56 31.98
C GLU A 416 -25.40 14.07 31.89
N MET A 417 -26.21 13.23 31.24
CA MET A 417 -25.89 11.82 31.03
C MET A 417 -24.61 11.63 30.20
N LEU A 418 -24.24 12.62 29.38
CA LEU A 418 -23.01 12.56 28.58
C LEU A 418 -21.75 12.59 29.48
N TRP A 419 -21.83 12.99 30.75
CA TRP A 419 -20.70 12.84 31.68
C TRP A 419 -20.32 11.38 31.93
N LEU A 420 -21.25 10.44 31.79
CA LEU A 420 -20.94 9.00 31.83
C LEU A 420 -20.04 8.61 30.66
N ILE A 421 -20.16 9.27 29.50
CA ILE A 421 -19.25 9.10 28.35
C ILE A 421 -17.87 9.66 28.69
N ALA A 422 -17.78 10.80 29.39
CA ALA A 422 -16.50 11.34 29.83
C ALA A 422 -15.75 10.34 30.74
N ILE A 423 -16.45 9.72 31.69
CA ILE A 423 -15.89 8.66 32.56
C ILE A 423 -15.44 7.45 31.73
N ALA A 424 -16.28 7.01 30.79
CA ALA A 424 -15.95 5.90 29.89
C ALA A 424 -14.71 6.19 29.02
N LEU A 425 -14.56 7.43 28.52
CA LEU A 425 -13.40 7.88 27.77
C LEU A 425 -12.13 7.88 28.62
N ILE A 426 -12.20 8.33 29.88
CA ILE A 426 -11.06 8.27 30.82
C ILE A 426 -10.61 6.83 30.99
N TYR A 427 -11.53 5.91 31.29
CA TYR A 427 -11.21 4.51 31.49
C TYR A 427 -10.65 3.86 30.23
N TRP A 428 -11.31 4.06 29.09
CA TRP A 428 -10.88 3.48 27.81
C TRP A 428 -9.48 3.95 27.41
N GLN A 429 -9.22 5.27 27.47
CA GLN A 429 -7.91 5.82 27.11
C GLN A 429 -6.83 5.38 28.11
N SER A 430 -7.12 5.38 29.41
CA SER A 430 -6.17 4.89 30.42
C SER A 430 -5.80 3.43 30.17
N ARG A 431 -6.79 2.58 29.88
CA ARG A 431 -6.57 1.17 29.54
C ARG A 431 -5.73 1.02 28.26
N LEU A 432 -5.98 1.85 27.25
CA LEU A 432 -5.22 1.85 26.01
C LEU A 432 -3.73 2.19 26.25
N TRP A 433 -3.46 3.24 27.02
CA TRP A 433 -2.12 3.66 27.39
C TRP A 433 -1.39 2.61 28.24
N ILE A 434 -2.06 2.00 29.22
CA ILE A 434 -1.52 0.89 30.03
C ILE A 434 -1.19 -0.34 29.18
N LYS A 435 -2.06 -0.72 28.22
CA LYS A 435 -1.77 -1.86 27.33
C LYS A 435 -0.57 -1.58 26.42
N THR A 436 -0.42 -0.34 25.98
CA THR A 436 0.69 0.09 25.13
C THR A 436 2.00 0.01 25.88
N SER A 437 2.04 0.45 27.15
CA SER A 437 3.26 0.39 27.96
C SER A 437 3.68 -1.04 28.29
N ARG A 438 2.72 -1.98 28.29
CA ARG A 438 2.97 -3.42 28.47
C ARG A 438 3.37 -4.16 27.18
N GLY A 439 3.58 -3.46 26.07
CA GLY A 439 3.93 -4.09 24.78
C GLY A 439 2.78 -4.86 24.11
N GLN A 440 1.54 -4.74 24.60
CA GLN A 440 0.39 -5.52 24.11
C GLN A 440 -0.31 -4.87 22.89
N MET A 441 0.22 -3.74 22.40
CA MET A 441 -0.34 -2.99 21.27
C MET A 441 0.44 -3.32 19.99
N HIS A 442 -0.12 -4.16 19.13
CA HIS A 442 0.53 -4.60 17.89
C HIS A 442 -0.08 -4.02 16.61
N ASP A 443 -1.30 -3.49 16.72
CA ASP A 443 -2.09 -2.99 15.60
C ASP A 443 -2.31 -1.47 15.70
N ASP A 444 -2.86 -0.90 14.63
CA ASP A 444 -3.32 0.50 14.64
C ASP A 444 -4.37 0.68 15.76
N PRO A 445 -4.28 1.72 16.62
CA PRO A 445 -5.18 1.87 17.78
C PRO A 445 -6.66 1.90 17.41
N VAL A 446 -7.00 2.37 16.21
CA VAL A 446 -8.39 2.34 15.69
C VAL A 446 -8.84 0.92 15.41
N ILE A 447 -7.97 0.08 14.85
CA ILE A 447 -8.27 -1.34 14.61
C ILE A 447 -8.38 -2.07 15.95
N PHE A 448 -7.44 -1.80 16.87
CA PHE A 448 -7.47 -2.36 18.22
C PHE A 448 -8.78 -2.04 18.96
N ALA A 449 -9.30 -0.81 18.82
CA ALA A 449 -10.57 -0.42 19.42
C ALA A 449 -11.76 -1.27 18.96
N ILE A 450 -11.69 -1.80 17.73
CA ILE A 450 -12.75 -2.59 17.11
C ILE A 450 -12.52 -4.09 17.28
N THR A 451 -11.30 -4.57 17.49
CA THR A 451 -11.01 -5.99 17.68
C THR A 451 -10.99 -6.40 19.16
N ASP A 452 -10.60 -5.50 20.07
CA ASP A 452 -10.54 -5.79 21.51
C ASP A 452 -11.94 -5.75 22.14
N LYS A 453 -12.38 -6.88 22.71
CA LYS A 453 -13.69 -7.02 23.36
C LYS A 453 -13.95 -5.97 24.44
N GLY A 454 -12.92 -5.60 25.22
CA GLY A 454 -13.06 -4.58 26.26
C GLY A 454 -13.33 -3.19 25.67
N SER A 455 -12.63 -2.83 24.60
CA SER A 455 -12.89 -1.60 23.85
C SER A 455 -14.29 -1.60 23.23
N GLN A 456 -14.73 -2.72 22.64
CA GLN A 456 -16.07 -2.85 22.05
C GLN A 456 -17.18 -2.62 23.08
N VAL A 457 -17.06 -3.19 24.29
CA VAL A 457 -18.04 -3.00 25.38
C VAL A 457 -18.13 -1.53 25.79
N ILE A 458 -16.99 -0.84 25.93
CA ILE A 458 -16.99 0.58 26.32
C ILE A 458 -17.57 1.45 25.19
N VAL A 459 -17.23 1.17 23.93
CA VAL A 459 -17.80 1.88 22.77
C VAL A 459 -19.31 1.67 22.69
N LEU A 460 -19.79 0.43 22.88
CA LEU A 460 -21.22 0.13 22.94
C LEU A 460 -21.90 0.89 24.08
N PHE A 461 -21.30 0.92 25.26
CA PHE A 461 -21.79 1.71 26.39
C PHE A 461 -21.91 3.20 26.05
N MET A 462 -20.88 3.80 25.43
CA MET A 462 -20.92 5.21 25.02
C MET A 462 -22.03 5.48 23.99
N ILE A 463 -22.25 4.56 23.04
CA ILE A 463 -23.34 4.65 22.07
C ILE A 463 -24.69 4.61 22.78
N VAL A 464 -24.92 3.62 23.65
CA VAL A 464 -26.17 3.49 24.40
C VAL A 464 -26.45 4.74 25.23
N VAL A 465 -25.46 5.24 25.99
CA VAL A 465 -25.61 6.48 26.78
C VAL A 465 -25.95 7.67 25.88
N THR A 466 -25.33 7.79 24.70
CA THR A 466 -25.64 8.87 23.74
C THR A 466 -27.12 8.84 23.31
N PHE A 467 -27.66 7.66 23.03
CA PHE A 467 -29.07 7.49 22.68
C PHE A 467 -30.00 7.77 23.86
N LEU A 468 -29.68 7.28 25.06
CA LEU A 468 -30.47 7.55 26.27
C LEU A 468 -30.50 9.06 26.57
N ALA A 469 -29.33 9.72 26.54
CA ALA A 469 -29.22 11.17 26.75
C ALA A 469 -30.05 11.98 25.74
N ARG A 470 -30.22 11.47 24.51
CA ARG A 470 -30.98 12.15 23.46
C ARG A 470 -32.49 12.00 23.66
N PHE A 471 -32.95 10.81 24.01
CA PHE A 471 -34.38 10.45 23.96
C PHE A 471 -35.07 10.36 25.31
N ILE A 472 -34.32 10.29 26.42
CA ILE A 472 -34.89 10.13 27.77
C ILE A 472 -34.67 11.41 28.58
N SER A 473 -35.77 11.91 29.13
CA SER A 473 -35.78 12.98 30.13
C SER A 473 -35.63 12.37 31.51
N VAL A 474 -34.53 12.70 32.19
CA VAL A 474 -34.22 12.29 33.56
C VAL A 474 -33.88 13.55 34.34
N ASN A 475 -34.64 13.83 35.39
CA ASN A 475 -34.33 14.95 36.29
C ASN A 475 -33.27 14.46 37.29
N PHE A 476 -32.00 14.78 37.03
CA PHE A 476 -30.89 14.41 37.91
C PHE A 476 -30.75 15.32 39.15
N LEU A 477 -31.43 16.47 39.16
CA LEU A 477 -31.49 17.40 40.28
C LEU A 477 -32.95 17.90 40.45
N PRO A 478 -33.45 18.05 41.68
CA PRO A 478 -34.78 18.59 41.97
C PRO A 478 -34.95 20.06 41.54
#